data_AF-A0AAC9Z3P6-F1
#
_entry.id   AF-A0AAC9Z3P6-F1
#
_cell.length_a   1.000
_cell.length_b   1.000
_cell.length_c   1.000
_cell.angle_alpha   90.00
_cell.angle_beta   90.00
_cell.angle_gamma   90.00
#
_symmetry.space_group_name_H-M   'P 1'
#
loop_
_entity.id
_entity.type
_entity.pdbx_description
1 polymer ?
#
loop_
_entity_poly.entity_id
_entity_poly.type
_entity_poly.pdbx_seq_one_letter_code
_entity_poly.pdbx_strand_id
1 'polypeptide(L)'
;MMNIIKEIEINHYPEDNTPVINVFDNGTSFLLFEEFPMDEEENYFSEEESDNFEQILSELIGVKVVQEDRGCFVLMTNDLQKIQQVKDYLEGKKVVKNKVRKNLRAKEINTIIQEQTEAFFKQEGFKYVKKDMAYVKKTDAYRIEYGFTYLEYHPEYMYDIVLFVQLTEVEKIYLKIRDGVTLGNTFVFKLSYFLDIEYWFNYNPKWRIRTEEDIPAFSQALIDSYTKYVKDFIPFITQSENMLNFLLEQITTEARYANDENVLIRALILMKLLNYPMEEQQKRLAEFKSKLANAREDLKQEFYRQMDDVVAGNW
;
A
#
# COMPACT_ATOMS: atom_id res chain seq x y z
N MET A 1 20.31 7.18 33.79
CA MET A 1 20.13 8.40 32.98
C MET A 1 21.40 8.55 32.16
N MET A 2 21.28 8.64 30.84
CA MET A 2 22.42 9.01 29.99
C MET A 2 22.53 10.53 30.03
N ASN A 3 23.70 11.07 30.38
CA ASN A 3 23.92 12.51 30.36
C ASN A 3 24.79 12.86 29.15
N ILE A 4 24.43 13.93 28.45
CA ILE A 4 25.28 14.51 27.42
C ILE A 4 26.47 15.16 28.13
N ILE A 5 27.67 14.69 27.84
CA ILE A 5 28.92 15.25 28.35
C ILE A 5 29.55 16.23 27.37
N LYS A 6 29.19 16.15 26.08
CA LYS A 6 29.63 17.08 25.05
C LYS A 6 28.66 17.05 23.87
N GLU A 7 28.33 18.22 23.37
CA GLU A 7 27.62 18.42 22.11
C GLU A 7 28.61 18.98 21.09
N ILE A 8 28.56 18.49 19.85
CA ILE A 8 29.46 18.89 18.78
C ILE A 8 28.62 19.15 17.53
N GLU A 9 28.50 20.43 17.18
CA GLU A 9 27.92 20.84 15.90
C GLU A 9 28.90 20.60 14.73
N ILE A 10 28.32 20.20 13.60
CA ILE A 10 29.02 19.98 12.34
C ILE A 10 28.85 21.20 11.45
N ASN A 11 29.95 21.83 11.07
CA ASN A 11 29.91 23.06 10.27
C ASN A 11 29.64 22.78 8.79
N HIS A 12 29.29 23.85 8.06
CA HIS A 12 29.04 23.87 6.62
C HIS A 12 27.76 23.16 6.17
N TYR A 13 26.80 22.98 7.07
CA TYR A 13 25.46 22.48 6.78
C TYR A 13 24.40 23.59 6.94
N PRO A 14 23.20 23.41 6.37
CA PRO A 14 22.08 24.36 6.50
C PRO A 14 21.65 24.55 7.95
N GLU A 15 21.21 25.76 8.33
CA GLU A 15 20.83 26.07 9.72
C GLU A 15 19.68 25.17 10.23
N ASP A 16 18.75 24.80 9.36
CA ASP A 16 17.58 23.98 9.65
C ASP A 16 17.86 22.46 9.61
N ASN A 17 19.04 22.04 9.16
CA ASN A 17 19.45 20.65 9.13
C ASN A 17 20.92 20.44 9.50
N THR A 18 21.43 21.25 10.44
CA THR A 18 22.81 21.15 10.94
C THR A 18 22.98 19.86 11.75
N PRO A 19 23.86 18.93 11.32
CA PRO A 19 24.07 17.70 12.07
C PRO A 19 24.72 17.98 13.42
N VAL A 20 24.33 17.23 14.44
CA VAL A 20 24.87 17.36 15.81
C VAL A 20 25.30 16.00 16.32
N ILE A 21 26.47 15.95 16.98
CA ILE A 21 26.92 14.77 17.71
C ILE A 21 26.80 15.01 19.21
N ASN A 22 25.91 14.25 19.84
CA ASN A 22 25.76 14.18 21.29
C ASN A 22 26.60 13.05 21.87
N VAL A 23 27.62 13.37 22.64
CA VAL A 23 28.51 12.43 23.31
C VAL A 23 27.98 12.17 24.72
N PHE A 24 27.77 10.90 25.08
CA PHE A 24 27.18 10.51 26.37
C PHE A 24 28.21 9.88 27.32
N ASP A 25 27.92 9.97 28.63
CA ASP A 25 28.75 9.39 29.70
C ASP A 25 28.76 7.85 29.75
N ASN A 26 27.81 7.20 29.07
CA ASN A 26 27.61 5.75 29.06
C ASN A 26 28.49 4.98 28.05
N GLY A 27 29.39 5.65 27.34
CA GLY A 27 30.24 5.02 26.31
C GLY A 27 29.71 5.09 24.88
N THR A 28 28.61 5.80 24.62
CA THR A 28 28.03 5.98 23.27
C THR A 28 27.94 7.44 22.86
N SER A 29 27.77 7.69 21.55
CA SER A 29 27.48 9.01 21.00
C SER A 29 26.42 8.91 19.93
N PHE A 30 25.56 9.91 19.78
CA PHE A 30 24.51 9.94 18.77
C PHE A 30 24.84 11.03 17.76
N LEU A 31 24.94 10.66 16.48
CA LEU A 31 24.94 11.59 15.36
C LEU A 31 23.49 11.77 14.89
N LEU A 32 23.04 13.02 14.92
CA LEU A 32 21.67 13.41 14.66
C LEU A 32 21.61 14.33 13.45
N PHE A 33 20.65 14.07 12.57
CA PHE A 33 20.20 14.91 11.48
C PHE A 33 18.72 15.20 11.67
N GLU A 34 18.27 16.42 11.36
CA GLU A 34 16.84 16.73 11.34
C GLU A 34 16.17 15.99 10.16
N GLU A 35 16.84 15.98 9.00
CA GLU A 35 16.46 15.16 7.85
C GLU A 35 17.68 14.43 7.25
N PHE A 36 17.58 13.11 7.11
CA PHE A 36 18.59 12.28 6.45
C PHE A 36 17.95 11.22 5.54
N PRO A 37 18.41 11.00 4.30
CA PRO A 37 19.27 11.90 3.54
C PRO A 37 18.64 13.30 3.42
N MET A 38 19.48 14.33 3.30
CA MET A 38 19.06 15.75 3.27
C MET A 38 18.30 16.13 1.99
N ASP A 39 17.61 17.27 2.03
CA ASP A 39 16.86 17.86 0.91
C ASP A 39 17.74 18.16 -0.33
N GLU A 40 17.10 18.20 -1.50
CA GLU A 40 17.67 18.08 -2.84
C GLU A 40 18.59 19.23 -3.25
N GLU A 41 18.36 20.44 -2.75
CA GLU A 41 19.18 21.61 -3.06
C GLU A 41 20.51 21.63 -2.28
N GLU A 42 20.60 20.84 -1.21
CA GLU A 42 21.67 20.90 -0.21
C GLU A 42 22.11 19.49 0.26
N ASN A 43 22.13 18.49 -0.63
CA ASN A 43 22.56 17.14 -0.27
C ASN A 43 24.09 16.95 -0.31
N TYR A 44 24.65 16.42 0.77
CA TYR A 44 26.09 16.20 1.01
C TYR A 44 26.55 14.76 0.77
N PHE A 45 25.62 13.85 0.53
CA PHE A 45 25.87 12.41 0.35
C PHE A 45 25.26 11.91 -0.96
N SER A 46 25.98 11.05 -1.68
CA SER A 46 25.39 10.28 -2.77
C SER A 46 24.35 9.27 -2.26
N GLU A 47 23.55 8.71 -3.17
CA GLU A 47 22.57 7.66 -2.84
C GLU A 47 23.26 6.44 -2.24
N GLU A 48 24.32 5.95 -2.88
CA GLU A 48 25.13 4.83 -2.38
C GLU A 48 25.73 5.13 -0.99
N GLU A 49 26.18 6.36 -0.74
CA GLU A 49 26.68 6.74 0.58
C GLU A 49 25.59 6.81 1.63
N SER A 50 24.39 7.28 1.26
CA SER A 50 23.25 7.38 2.17
C SER A 50 22.73 5.98 2.55
N ASP A 51 22.63 5.08 1.57
CA ASP A 51 22.17 3.70 1.76
C ASP A 51 23.16 2.86 2.58
N ASN A 52 24.46 3.19 2.51
CA ASN A 52 25.52 2.49 3.23
C ASN A 52 26.11 3.31 4.40
N PHE A 53 25.40 4.35 4.86
CA PHE A 53 25.99 5.34 5.76
C PHE A 53 26.43 4.75 7.10
N GLU A 54 25.63 3.84 7.67
CA GLU A 54 25.98 3.09 8.89
C GLU A 54 27.30 2.33 8.73
N GLN A 55 27.48 1.66 7.59
CA GLN A 55 28.69 0.89 7.31
C GLN A 55 29.89 1.80 7.12
N ILE A 56 29.73 2.90 6.36
CA ILE A 56 30.79 3.88 6.13
C ILE A 56 31.27 4.47 7.46
N LEU A 57 30.36 4.89 8.33
CA LEU A 57 30.72 5.42 9.63
C LEU A 57 31.40 4.34 10.49
N SER A 58 30.91 3.11 10.47
CA SER A 58 31.51 2.00 11.24
C SER A 58 32.95 1.72 10.82
N GLU A 59 33.21 1.71 9.51
CA GLU A 59 34.54 1.51 8.94
C GLU A 59 35.47 2.70 9.25
N LEU A 60 34.95 3.93 9.18
CA LEU A 60 35.70 5.16 9.46
C LEU A 60 36.30 5.16 10.88
N ILE A 61 35.51 4.77 11.89
CA ILE A 61 35.92 4.85 13.30
C ILE A 61 36.33 3.50 13.92
N GLY A 62 36.18 2.42 13.17
CA GLY A 62 36.48 1.05 13.61
C GLY A 62 35.67 0.62 14.84
N VAL A 63 34.45 1.14 15.00
CA VAL A 63 33.46 0.65 15.99
C VAL A 63 32.12 0.51 15.31
N LYS A 64 31.24 -0.31 15.90
CA LYS A 64 29.89 -0.47 15.38
C LYS A 64 29.13 0.87 15.46
N VAL A 65 28.49 1.24 14.35
CA VAL A 65 27.43 2.24 14.29
C VAL A 65 26.13 1.51 14.02
N VAL A 66 25.02 2.01 14.56
CA VAL A 66 23.67 1.48 14.32
C VAL A 66 22.76 2.63 13.96
N GLN A 67 22.02 2.53 12.87
CA GLN A 67 20.92 3.44 12.58
C GLN A 67 19.69 3.05 13.39
N GLU A 68 19.35 3.85 14.41
CA GLU A 68 18.14 3.65 15.24
C GLU A 68 16.90 4.24 14.56
N ASP A 69 17.08 5.35 13.84
CA ASP A 69 16.03 6.03 13.07
C ASP A 69 16.64 6.71 11.84
N ARG A 70 15.80 7.19 10.92
CA ARG A 70 16.17 7.79 9.64
C ARG A 70 17.31 8.82 9.78
N GLY A 71 17.24 9.71 10.77
CA GLY A 71 18.27 10.73 11.06
C GLY A 71 19.14 10.45 12.30
N CYS A 72 19.04 9.27 12.94
CA CYS A 72 19.73 8.98 14.19
C CYS A 72 20.67 7.78 14.06
N PHE A 73 21.97 8.06 14.15
CA PHE A 73 23.04 7.07 14.12
C PHE A 73 23.69 6.97 15.51
N VAL A 74 23.67 5.78 16.10
CA VAL A 74 24.30 5.48 17.39
C VAL A 74 25.70 4.94 17.16
N LEU A 75 26.69 5.72 17.55
CA LEU A 75 28.09 5.34 17.55
C LEU A 75 28.37 4.64 18.89
N MET A 76 28.83 3.38 18.84
CA MET A 76 29.17 2.60 20.04
C MET A 76 30.52 3.02 20.65
N THR A 77 30.74 4.33 20.77
CA THR A 77 31.91 4.95 21.37
C THR A 77 31.59 6.38 21.84
N ASN A 78 32.25 6.83 22.90
CA ASN A 78 32.34 8.24 23.31
C ASN A 78 33.78 8.75 23.25
N ASP A 79 34.68 8.03 22.57
CA ASP A 79 36.07 8.43 22.36
C ASP A 79 36.13 9.67 21.45
N LEU A 80 36.55 10.80 22.02
CA LEU A 80 36.59 12.07 21.33
C LEU A 80 37.49 12.06 20.08
N GLN A 81 38.50 11.19 20.00
CA GLN A 81 39.31 11.07 18.78
C GLN A 81 38.50 10.47 17.63
N LYS A 82 37.69 9.46 17.91
CA LYS A 82 36.80 8.82 16.92
C LYS A 82 35.66 9.76 16.53
N ILE A 83 35.08 10.47 17.50
CA ILE A 83 34.06 11.48 17.21
C ILE A 83 34.62 12.61 16.35
N GLN A 84 35.87 13.01 16.57
CA GLN A 84 36.54 13.98 15.71
C GLN A 84 36.70 13.46 14.27
N GLN A 85 36.99 12.17 14.06
CA GLN A 85 37.05 11.59 12.71
C GLN A 85 35.70 11.67 11.97
N VAL A 86 34.59 11.42 12.67
CA VAL A 86 33.24 11.56 12.11
C VAL A 86 32.97 13.02 11.76
N LYS A 87 33.32 13.94 12.66
CA LYS A 87 33.20 15.36 12.40
C LYS A 87 33.99 15.79 11.15
N ASP A 88 35.26 15.42 11.06
CA ASP A 88 36.13 15.77 9.94
C ASP A 88 35.62 15.17 8.62
N TYR A 89 35.08 13.95 8.65
CA TYR A 89 34.45 13.32 7.50
C TYR A 89 33.22 14.10 7.02
N LEU A 90 32.34 14.49 7.94
CA LEU A 90 31.12 15.25 7.62
C LEU A 90 31.44 16.66 7.14
N GLU A 91 32.36 17.37 7.78
CA GLU A 91 32.78 18.73 7.37
C GLU A 91 33.61 18.73 6.07
N GLY A 92 34.20 17.58 5.73
CA GLY A 92 34.87 17.36 4.45
C GLY A 92 33.91 17.12 3.28
N LYS A 93 32.62 16.87 3.55
CA LYS A 93 31.60 16.74 2.51
C LYS A 93 31.34 18.09 1.86
N LYS A 94 31.12 18.04 0.55
CA LYS A 94 30.67 19.18 -0.24
C LYS A 94 29.32 18.81 -0.81
N VAL A 95 28.46 19.81 -0.98
CA VAL A 95 27.19 19.64 -1.71
C VAL A 95 27.50 18.94 -3.03
N VAL A 96 26.95 17.74 -3.18
CA VAL A 96 27.15 16.97 -4.39
C VAL A 96 26.04 17.42 -5.34
N LYS A 97 26.40 18.19 -6.38
CA LYS A 97 25.53 18.45 -7.53
C LYS A 97 25.36 17.18 -8.36
N ASN A 98 24.83 16.15 -7.74
CA ASN A 98 24.32 15.02 -8.48
C ASN A 98 23.11 15.55 -9.28
N LYS A 99 22.89 15.04 -10.50
CA LYS A 99 21.51 14.87 -10.98
C LYS A 99 20.87 13.84 -10.05
N VAL A 100 20.63 14.19 -8.78
CA VAL A 100 19.86 13.34 -7.90
C VAL A 100 18.46 13.41 -8.46
N ARG A 101 17.93 12.25 -8.83
CA ARG A 101 16.57 12.13 -9.31
C ARG A 101 15.66 12.69 -8.22
N LYS A 102 14.89 13.74 -8.55
CA LYS A 102 13.91 14.35 -7.66
C LYS A 102 13.01 13.24 -7.09
N ASN A 103 12.93 13.13 -5.77
CA ASN A 103 11.96 12.23 -5.14
C ASN A 103 10.59 12.86 -5.35
N LEU A 104 9.76 12.22 -6.17
CA LEU A 104 8.44 12.74 -6.48
C LEU A 104 7.47 12.43 -5.35
N ARG A 105 6.63 13.38 -4.98
CA ARG A 105 5.53 13.10 -4.03
C ARG A 105 4.53 12.15 -4.69
N ALA A 106 3.84 11.33 -3.92
CA ALA A 106 2.82 10.41 -4.43
C ALA A 106 1.84 11.07 -5.41
N LYS A 107 1.41 12.31 -5.12
CA LYS A 107 0.50 13.06 -6.00
C LYS A 107 1.11 13.39 -7.38
N GLU A 108 2.41 13.68 -7.43
CA GLU A 108 3.14 13.96 -8.67
C GLU A 108 3.32 12.66 -9.46
N ILE A 109 3.71 11.57 -8.78
CA ILE A 109 3.79 10.22 -9.37
C ILE A 109 2.44 9.83 -9.99
N ASN A 110 1.34 9.96 -9.24
CA ASN A 110 0.00 9.59 -9.69
C ASN A 110 -0.44 10.37 -10.93
N THR A 111 -0.02 11.64 -11.02
CA THR A 111 -0.35 12.51 -12.16
C THR A 111 0.39 12.05 -13.41
N ILE A 112 1.68 11.69 -13.29
CA ILE A 112 2.49 11.19 -14.41
C ILE A 112 1.97 9.82 -14.88
N ILE A 113 1.65 8.90 -13.95
CA ILE A 113 1.05 7.60 -14.31
C ILE A 113 -0.29 7.83 -15.04
N GLN A 114 -1.12 8.75 -14.55
CA GLN A 114 -2.38 9.07 -15.20
C GLN A 114 -2.14 9.58 -16.63
N GLU A 115 -1.25 10.56 -16.82
CA GLU A 115 -0.93 11.13 -18.14
C GLU A 115 -0.46 10.05 -19.13
N GLN A 116 0.37 9.11 -18.68
CA GLN A 116 0.90 8.03 -19.51
C GLN A 116 -0.15 6.96 -19.87
N THR A 117 -1.18 6.76 -19.04
CA THR A 117 -2.13 5.65 -19.20
C THR A 117 -3.54 6.08 -19.61
N GLU A 118 -3.89 7.35 -19.47
CA GLU A 118 -5.24 7.89 -19.74
C GLU A 118 -5.71 7.61 -21.17
N ALA A 119 -4.86 7.83 -22.16
CA ALA A 119 -5.23 7.65 -23.57
C ALA A 119 -5.64 6.20 -23.86
N PHE A 120 -4.94 5.23 -23.27
CA PHE A 120 -5.26 3.81 -23.40
C PHE A 120 -6.60 3.48 -22.73
N PHE A 121 -6.77 3.81 -21.44
CA PHE A 121 -7.98 3.46 -20.71
C PHE A 121 -9.24 4.17 -21.25
N LYS A 122 -9.08 5.37 -21.80
CA LYS A 122 -10.16 6.07 -22.50
C LYS A 122 -10.64 5.30 -23.75
N GLN A 123 -9.73 4.68 -24.51
CA GLN A 123 -10.10 3.82 -25.65
C GLN A 123 -10.86 2.57 -25.22
N GLU A 124 -10.53 2.03 -24.04
CA GLU A 124 -11.23 0.89 -23.42
C GLU A 124 -12.58 1.27 -22.78
N GLY A 125 -12.96 2.56 -22.86
CA GLY A 125 -14.23 3.09 -22.39
C GLY A 125 -14.27 3.38 -20.89
N PHE A 126 -13.12 3.58 -20.25
CA PHE A 126 -13.02 4.02 -18.87
C PHE A 126 -12.90 5.55 -18.78
N LYS A 127 -13.23 6.10 -17.61
CA LYS A 127 -13.03 7.49 -17.23
C LYS A 127 -12.23 7.54 -15.93
N TYR A 128 -11.15 8.33 -15.89
CA TYR A 128 -10.42 8.52 -14.65
C TYR A 128 -11.25 9.30 -13.60
N VAL A 129 -11.24 8.81 -12.36
CA VAL A 129 -11.87 9.45 -11.21
C VAL A 129 -10.82 9.69 -10.14
N LYS A 130 -10.43 10.96 -9.97
CA LYS A 130 -9.36 11.38 -9.08
C LYS A 130 -9.57 11.00 -7.61
N LYS A 131 -10.82 11.04 -7.13
CA LYS A 131 -11.16 10.65 -5.74
C LYS A 131 -10.87 9.18 -5.48
N ASP A 132 -11.11 8.35 -6.48
CA ASP A 132 -10.97 6.90 -6.41
C ASP A 132 -9.55 6.46 -6.81
N MET A 133 -8.75 7.39 -7.35
CA MET A 133 -7.44 7.13 -7.96
C MET A 133 -7.47 5.98 -8.98
N ALA A 134 -8.57 5.87 -9.71
CA ALA A 134 -8.86 4.74 -10.58
C ALA A 134 -9.55 5.16 -11.88
N TYR A 135 -9.41 4.29 -12.88
CA TYR A 135 -10.19 4.31 -14.10
C TYR A 135 -11.52 3.59 -13.85
N VAL A 136 -12.61 4.31 -13.99
CA VAL A 136 -13.96 3.84 -13.67
C VAL A 136 -14.77 3.62 -14.94
N LYS A 137 -15.42 2.46 -15.03
CA LYS A 137 -16.39 2.12 -16.08
C LYS A 137 -17.69 1.72 -15.43
N LYS A 138 -18.76 2.42 -15.75
CA LYS A 138 -20.08 2.21 -15.15
C LYS A 138 -21.12 1.94 -16.25
N THR A 139 -21.96 0.95 -16.00
CA THR A 139 -23.14 0.61 -16.79
C THR A 139 -24.37 0.58 -15.86
N ASP A 140 -25.55 0.31 -16.41
CA ASP A 140 -26.74 0.09 -15.59
C ASP A 140 -26.65 -1.18 -14.74
N ALA A 141 -25.90 -2.19 -15.21
CA ALA A 141 -25.78 -3.50 -14.56
C ALA A 141 -24.62 -3.57 -13.55
N TYR A 142 -23.53 -2.85 -13.79
CA TYR A 142 -22.33 -2.94 -12.95
C TYR A 142 -21.46 -1.68 -12.99
N ARG A 143 -20.55 -1.56 -12.02
CA ARG A 143 -19.46 -0.60 -11.96
C ARG A 143 -18.13 -1.34 -11.78
N ILE A 144 -17.12 -0.95 -12.55
CA ILE A 144 -15.74 -1.42 -12.46
C ILE A 144 -14.87 -0.22 -12.10
N GLU A 145 -13.92 -0.41 -11.18
CA GLU A 145 -12.77 0.48 -11.03
C GLU A 145 -11.49 -0.32 -11.22
N TYR A 146 -10.60 0.16 -12.08
CA TYR A 146 -9.28 -0.41 -12.26
C TYR A 146 -8.26 0.71 -12.10
N GLY A 147 -7.30 0.55 -11.19
CA GLY A 147 -6.43 1.66 -10.83
C GLY A 147 -5.20 1.23 -10.07
N PHE A 148 -4.66 2.17 -9.31
CA PHE A 148 -3.50 1.95 -8.49
C PHE A 148 -3.61 2.76 -7.19
N THR A 149 -3.08 2.19 -6.11
CA THR A 149 -3.01 2.83 -4.79
C THR A 149 -1.58 2.77 -4.30
N TYR A 150 -1.19 3.71 -3.45
CA TYR A 150 0.07 3.66 -2.73
C TYR A 150 -0.18 3.38 -1.25
N LEU A 151 0.78 2.73 -0.59
CA LEU A 151 0.88 2.77 0.85
C LEU A 151 1.70 3.99 1.25
N GLU A 152 1.24 4.72 2.26
CA GLU A 152 1.97 5.86 2.83
C GLU A 152 3.27 5.36 3.46
N TYR A 153 4.32 5.36 2.64
CA TYR A 153 5.69 5.08 3.02
C TYR A 153 6.57 6.07 2.25
N HIS A 154 7.53 6.68 2.95
CA HIS A 154 8.44 7.69 2.41
C HIS A 154 9.87 7.27 2.76
N PRO A 155 10.88 7.46 1.90
CA PRO A 155 10.88 8.18 0.62
C PRO A 155 10.44 7.38 -0.60
N GLU A 156 10.25 6.07 -0.48
CA GLU A 156 9.77 5.21 -1.56
C GLU A 156 8.29 4.91 -1.39
N TYR A 157 7.49 5.19 -2.41
CA TYR A 157 6.08 4.84 -2.39
C TYR A 157 5.90 3.43 -2.92
N MET A 158 5.26 2.59 -2.11
CA MET A 158 4.89 1.24 -2.52
C MET A 158 3.53 1.27 -3.23
N TYR A 159 3.51 0.87 -4.49
CA TYR A 159 2.31 0.89 -5.33
C TYR A 159 1.74 -0.51 -5.57
N ASP A 160 0.40 -0.58 -5.48
CA ASP A 160 -0.40 -1.74 -5.83
C ASP A 160 -1.37 -1.37 -6.96
N ILE A 161 -1.48 -2.22 -7.98
CA ILE A 161 -2.54 -2.16 -9.01
C ILE A 161 -3.78 -2.84 -8.43
N VAL A 162 -4.99 -2.29 -8.64
CA VAL A 162 -6.24 -2.79 -8.04
C VAL A 162 -7.39 -2.92 -9.04
N LEU A 163 -8.25 -3.94 -8.84
CA LEU A 163 -9.51 -4.14 -9.57
C LEU A 163 -10.67 -4.27 -8.58
N PHE A 164 -11.64 -3.36 -8.71
CA PHE A 164 -12.91 -3.37 -8.03
C PHE A 164 -14.07 -3.64 -9.00
N VAL A 165 -14.99 -4.54 -8.64
CA VAL A 165 -16.17 -4.91 -9.42
C VAL A 165 -17.41 -4.75 -8.56
N GLN A 166 -18.50 -4.18 -9.07
CA GLN A 166 -19.72 -3.97 -8.30
C GLN A 166 -20.94 -4.25 -9.17
N LEU A 167 -21.81 -5.16 -8.75
CA LEU A 167 -23.08 -5.41 -9.43
C LEU A 167 -24.16 -4.48 -8.88
N THR A 168 -24.83 -3.72 -9.75
CA THR A 168 -25.80 -2.68 -9.36
C THR A 168 -26.95 -3.25 -8.53
N GLU A 169 -27.46 -4.43 -8.86
CA GLU A 169 -28.57 -5.05 -8.12
C GLU A 169 -28.18 -5.50 -6.72
N VAL A 170 -26.96 -6.05 -6.57
CA VAL A 170 -26.41 -6.42 -5.26
C VAL A 170 -26.25 -5.18 -4.38
N GLU A 171 -25.72 -4.10 -4.95
CA GLU A 171 -25.56 -2.82 -4.24
C GLU A 171 -26.89 -2.26 -3.74
N LYS A 172 -27.91 -2.26 -4.61
CA LYS A 172 -29.24 -1.73 -4.26
C LYS A 172 -29.83 -2.46 -3.06
N ILE A 173 -29.67 -3.78 -2.98
CA ILE A 173 -30.15 -4.58 -1.85
C ILE A 173 -29.39 -4.22 -0.58
N TYR A 174 -28.05 -4.17 -0.63
CA TYR A 174 -27.29 -3.88 0.59
C TYR A 174 -27.49 -2.47 1.13
N LEU A 175 -27.63 -1.47 0.24
CA LEU A 175 -27.93 -0.09 0.65
C LEU A 175 -29.19 0.01 1.52
N LYS A 176 -30.17 -0.86 1.29
CA LYS A 176 -31.39 -0.94 2.10
C LYS A 176 -31.14 -1.60 3.46
N ILE A 177 -30.24 -2.57 3.51
CA ILE A 177 -29.88 -3.33 4.72
C ILE A 177 -29.06 -2.46 5.69
N ARG A 178 -28.22 -1.58 5.15
CA ARG A 178 -27.26 -0.75 5.91
C ARG A 178 -27.57 0.75 5.88
N ASP A 179 -28.84 1.11 5.68
CA ASP A 179 -29.35 2.48 5.74
C ASP A 179 -28.48 3.51 4.98
N GLY A 180 -28.27 3.25 3.69
CA GLY A 180 -27.56 4.17 2.80
C GLY A 180 -26.04 4.06 2.82
N VAL A 181 -25.45 3.16 3.61
CA VAL A 181 -24.03 2.85 3.48
C VAL A 181 -23.82 1.83 2.37
N THR A 182 -23.04 2.22 1.38
CA THR A 182 -22.66 1.33 0.28
C THR A 182 -21.95 0.10 0.83
N LEU A 183 -22.11 -1.02 0.14
CA LEU A 183 -21.16 -2.13 0.31
C LEU A 183 -19.77 -1.52 0.15
N GLY A 184 -18.81 -1.94 0.98
CA GLY A 184 -17.41 -1.68 0.68
C GLY A 184 -17.04 -2.30 -0.67
N ASN A 185 -15.78 -2.57 -0.92
CA ASN A 185 -15.43 -3.26 -2.15
C ASN A 185 -16.01 -4.70 -2.15
N THR A 186 -16.94 -5.00 -3.09
CA THR A 186 -17.52 -6.30 -3.53
C THR A 186 -16.62 -7.49 -3.36
N PHE A 187 -15.45 -7.27 -3.93
CA PHE A 187 -14.38 -8.19 -4.00
C PHE A 187 -13.24 -7.36 -4.59
N VAL A 188 -12.12 -7.39 -3.88
CA VAL A 188 -10.83 -7.00 -4.40
C VAL A 188 -10.34 -8.27 -5.09
N PHE A 189 -10.58 -8.39 -6.40
CA PHE A 189 -9.99 -9.49 -7.16
C PHE A 189 -8.48 -9.50 -6.87
N LYS A 190 -7.81 -10.64 -6.72
CA LYS A 190 -6.39 -10.68 -7.09
C LYS A 190 -6.36 -10.08 -8.55
N LEU A 191 -5.44 -9.26 -9.04
CA LEU A 191 -5.53 -8.13 -10.01
C LEU A 191 -5.55 -6.80 -9.27
N SER A 192 -6.06 -6.86 -8.05
CA SER A 192 -5.43 -6.26 -6.88
C SER A 192 -4.23 -7.07 -6.37
N TYR A 193 -4.14 -8.35 -6.75
CA TYR A 193 -3.05 -9.34 -6.55
C TYR A 193 -3.06 -10.65 -7.46
N PHE A 194 -3.20 -10.73 -8.80
CA PHE A 194 -3.26 -12.04 -9.53
C PHE A 194 -2.03 -12.23 -10.40
N LEU A 195 -1.24 -13.22 -9.99
CA LEU A 195 -0.87 -14.38 -10.80
C LEU A 195 -1.34 -15.63 -10.03
N ASP A 196 -1.48 -16.73 -10.77
CA ASP A 196 -1.65 -18.13 -10.33
C ASP A 196 -1.17 -18.44 -8.89
N ILE A 197 -1.92 -19.24 -8.13
CA ILE A 197 -1.62 -19.59 -6.72
C ILE A 197 -0.25 -20.28 -6.56
N GLU A 198 0.18 -21.09 -7.54
CA GLU A 198 1.51 -21.73 -7.51
C GLU A 198 2.64 -20.79 -7.96
N TYR A 199 2.30 -19.77 -8.77
CA TYR A 199 3.22 -18.72 -9.20
C TYR A 199 3.36 -17.57 -8.16
N TRP A 200 2.37 -17.41 -7.28
CA TRP A 200 2.21 -16.32 -6.30
C TRP A 200 3.19 -16.40 -5.12
N PHE A 201 3.57 -17.59 -4.65
CA PHE A 201 4.58 -17.72 -3.58
C PHE A 201 5.98 -17.29 -4.05
N ASN A 202 6.23 -17.23 -5.35
CA ASN A 202 7.56 -17.05 -5.90
C ASN A 202 7.78 -15.72 -6.68
N TYR A 203 6.75 -14.96 -7.11
CA TYR A 203 6.97 -13.94 -8.18
C TYR A 203 6.23 -12.58 -8.22
N ASN A 204 5.38 -12.10 -7.29
CA ASN A 204 4.74 -10.78 -7.50
C ASN A 204 5.48 -9.58 -6.86
N PRO A 205 5.90 -8.55 -7.65
CA PRO A 205 6.68 -7.42 -7.15
C PRO A 205 5.78 -6.28 -6.66
N LYS A 206 6.05 -5.83 -5.44
CA LYS A 206 5.67 -4.49 -4.98
C LYS A 206 6.50 -3.49 -5.79
N TRP A 207 5.84 -2.60 -6.53
CA TRP A 207 6.59 -1.54 -7.21
C TRP A 207 6.95 -0.48 -6.19
N ARG A 208 8.26 -0.26 -6.03
CA ARG A 208 8.79 0.87 -5.28
C ARG A 208 9.09 1.94 -6.31
N ILE A 209 8.34 3.03 -6.24
CA ILE A 209 8.57 4.20 -7.09
C ILE A 209 9.24 5.24 -6.21
N ARG A 210 10.51 5.51 -6.51
CA ARG A 210 11.30 6.55 -5.86
C ARG A 210 11.38 7.78 -6.76
N THR A 211 11.45 7.56 -8.07
CA THR A 211 11.84 8.57 -9.06
C THR A 211 10.97 8.53 -10.32
N GLU A 212 11.04 9.60 -11.13
CA GLU A 212 10.31 9.68 -12.41
C GLU A 212 10.66 8.54 -13.38
N GLU A 213 11.89 8.03 -13.34
CA GLU A 213 12.37 6.96 -14.22
C GLU A 213 11.72 5.60 -13.94
N ASP A 214 11.20 5.39 -12.72
CA ASP A 214 10.50 4.16 -12.35
C ASP A 214 9.07 4.13 -12.91
N ILE A 215 8.50 5.31 -13.22
CA ILE A 215 7.09 5.48 -13.57
C ILE A 215 6.72 4.83 -14.92
N PRO A 216 7.49 4.96 -16.02
CA PRO A 216 7.15 4.34 -17.30
C PRO A 216 6.99 2.82 -17.22
N ALA A 217 7.85 2.14 -16.45
CA ALA A 217 7.77 0.69 -16.27
C ALA A 217 6.49 0.29 -15.53
N PHE A 218 6.13 1.04 -14.48
CA PHE A 218 4.87 0.84 -13.76
C PHE A 218 3.64 1.10 -14.64
N SER A 219 3.62 2.21 -15.38
CA SER A 219 2.52 2.56 -16.29
C SER A 219 2.30 1.48 -17.35
N GLN A 220 3.38 0.93 -17.92
CA GLN A 220 3.28 -0.17 -18.87
C GLN A 220 2.75 -1.43 -18.20
N ALA A 221 3.22 -1.78 -16.99
CA ALA A 221 2.72 -2.92 -16.25
C ALA A 221 1.23 -2.81 -15.92
N LEU A 222 0.73 -1.60 -15.61
CA LEU A 222 -0.70 -1.32 -15.40
C LEU A 222 -1.54 -1.65 -16.63
N ILE A 223 -1.09 -1.22 -17.82
CA ILE A 223 -1.74 -1.49 -19.11
C ILE A 223 -1.67 -2.98 -19.48
N ASP A 224 -0.51 -3.61 -19.29
CA ASP A 224 -0.27 -5.02 -19.63
C ASP A 224 -1.14 -5.93 -18.76
N SER A 225 -1.21 -5.66 -17.46
CA SER A 225 -2.07 -6.37 -16.52
C SER A 225 -3.55 -6.28 -16.93
N TYR A 226 -4.00 -5.08 -17.32
CA TYR A 226 -5.37 -4.91 -17.80
C TYR A 226 -5.63 -5.76 -19.05
N THR A 227 -4.75 -5.64 -20.04
CA THR A 227 -4.92 -6.29 -21.34
C THR A 227 -4.89 -7.81 -21.22
N LYS A 228 -3.97 -8.34 -20.40
CA LYS A 228 -3.75 -9.77 -20.28
C LYS A 228 -4.79 -10.47 -19.41
N TYR A 229 -5.31 -9.79 -18.38
CA TYR A 229 -6.10 -10.47 -17.35
C TYR A 229 -7.45 -9.82 -17.05
N VAL A 230 -7.57 -8.50 -17.14
CA VAL A 230 -8.79 -7.79 -16.70
C VAL A 230 -9.82 -7.72 -17.83
N LYS A 231 -9.36 -7.39 -19.05
CA LYS A 231 -10.23 -7.05 -20.18
C LYS A 231 -11.28 -8.12 -20.46
N ASP A 232 -10.85 -9.36 -20.62
CA ASP A 232 -11.74 -10.49 -20.92
C ASP A 232 -12.41 -11.08 -19.67
N PHE A 233 -11.90 -10.72 -18.48
CA PHE A 233 -12.46 -11.15 -17.21
C PHE A 233 -13.71 -10.36 -16.82
N ILE A 234 -13.77 -9.06 -17.14
CA ILE A 234 -14.93 -8.20 -16.82
C ILE A 234 -16.25 -8.79 -17.34
N PRO A 235 -16.40 -9.18 -18.63
CA PRO A 235 -17.65 -9.75 -19.13
C PRO A 235 -18.05 -11.06 -18.45
N PHE A 236 -17.07 -11.88 -18.04
CA PHE A 236 -17.34 -13.12 -17.30
C PHE A 236 -17.87 -12.81 -15.90
N ILE A 237 -17.16 -11.97 -15.15
CA ILE A 237 -17.39 -11.80 -13.72
C ILE A 237 -18.57 -10.92 -13.38
N THR A 238 -19.02 -10.11 -14.35
CA THR A 238 -20.19 -9.24 -14.20
C THR A 238 -21.52 -9.98 -14.34
N GLN A 239 -21.49 -11.30 -14.60
CA GLN A 239 -22.65 -12.17 -14.57
C GLN A 239 -22.89 -12.71 -13.16
N SER A 240 -24.11 -12.60 -12.65
CA SER A 240 -24.45 -12.95 -11.25
C SER A 240 -24.10 -14.39 -10.88
N GLU A 241 -24.35 -15.36 -11.77
CA GLU A 241 -24.01 -16.78 -11.53
C GLU A 241 -22.49 -17.00 -11.43
N ASN A 242 -21.72 -16.43 -12.36
CA ASN A 242 -20.27 -16.52 -12.35
C ASN A 242 -19.67 -15.84 -11.12
N MET A 243 -20.20 -14.67 -10.77
CA MET A 243 -19.82 -13.96 -9.54
C MET A 243 -20.06 -14.85 -8.32
N LEU A 244 -21.27 -15.41 -8.17
CA LEU A 244 -21.58 -16.26 -7.02
C LEU A 244 -20.65 -17.47 -6.95
N ASN A 245 -20.51 -18.22 -8.04
CA ASN A 245 -19.67 -19.43 -8.09
C ASN A 245 -18.23 -19.11 -7.69
N PHE A 246 -17.70 -18.03 -8.24
CA PHE A 246 -16.37 -17.57 -7.93
C PHE A 246 -16.23 -17.15 -6.45
N LEU A 247 -17.18 -16.38 -5.89
CA LEU A 247 -17.14 -16.01 -4.46
C LEU A 247 -17.17 -17.25 -3.56
N LEU A 248 -18.06 -18.21 -3.83
CA LEU A 248 -18.18 -19.44 -3.05
C LEU A 248 -16.90 -20.28 -3.10
N GLU A 249 -16.25 -20.38 -4.26
CA GLU A 249 -14.95 -21.04 -4.40
C GLU A 249 -13.87 -20.37 -3.53
N GLN A 250 -13.80 -19.04 -3.56
CA GLN A 250 -12.81 -18.27 -2.80
C GLN A 250 -13.06 -18.38 -1.28
N ILE A 251 -14.32 -18.41 -0.84
CA ILE A 251 -14.70 -18.64 0.56
C ILE A 251 -14.31 -20.06 1.02
N THR A 252 -14.56 -21.06 0.15
CA THR A 252 -14.27 -22.48 0.43
C THR A 252 -12.76 -22.74 0.53
N THR A 253 -11.98 -22.08 -0.32
CA THR A 253 -10.50 -22.18 -0.33
C THR A 253 -9.82 -21.29 0.71
N GLU A 254 -10.62 -20.58 1.53
CA GLU A 254 -10.16 -19.65 2.57
C GLU A 254 -9.16 -18.61 2.04
N ALA A 255 -9.41 -18.09 0.84
CA ALA A 255 -8.60 -17.01 0.31
C ALA A 255 -8.55 -15.84 1.31
N ARG A 256 -7.37 -15.22 1.48
CA ARG A 256 -7.06 -14.25 2.55
C ARG A 256 -8.11 -13.16 2.78
N TYR A 257 -8.82 -12.78 1.73
CA TYR A 257 -9.78 -11.68 1.67
C TYR A 257 -11.24 -12.15 1.55
N ALA A 258 -11.47 -13.46 1.42
CA ALA A 258 -12.80 -14.04 1.25
C ALA A 258 -13.53 -14.29 2.57
N ASN A 259 -12.81 -14.33 3.70
CA ASN A 259 -13.39 -14.38 5.04
C ASN A 259 -13.68 -12.97 5.59
N ASP A 260 -14.28 -12.11 4.76
CA ASP A 260 -14.68 -10.73 5.08
C ASP A 260 -16.21 -10.60 5.01
N GLU A 261 -16.84 -9.86 5.93
CA GLU A 261 -18.32 -9.71 5.97
C GLU A 261 -18.89 -9.28 4.62
N ASN A 262 -18.24 -8.34 3.95
CA ASN A 262 -18.78 -7.80 2.73
C ASN A 262 -18.80 -8.86 1.62
N VAL A 263 -17.81 -9.77 1.59
CA VAL A 263 -17.76 -10.89 0.62
C VAL A 263 -18.87 -11.89 0.92
N LEU A 264 -19.01 -12.26 2.18
CA LEU A 264 -19.99 -13.25 2.64
C LEU A 264 -21.43 -12.78 2.39
N ILE A 265 -21.75 -11.52 2.71
CA ILE A 265 -23.10 -11.00 2.52
C ILE A 265 -23.49 -10.89 1.04
N ARG A 266 -22.53 -10.61 0.15
CA ARG A 266 -22.79 -10.56 -1.30
C ARG A 266 -23.06 -11.92 -1.88
N ALA A 267 -22.35 -12.95 -1.42
CA ALA A 267 -22.68 -14.32 -1.80
C ALA A 267 -24.12 -14.65 -1.39
N LEU A 268 -24.57 -14.26 -0.19
CA LEU A 268 -25.97 -14.45 0.24
C LEU A 268 -26.96 -13.67 -0.64
N ILE A 269 -26.68 -12.40 -0.96
CA ILE A 269 -27.54 -11.58 -1.83
C ILE A 269 -27.66 -12.24 -3.22
N LEU A 270 -26.55 -12.71 -3.78
CA LEU A 270 -26.54 -13.37 -5.07
C LEU A 270 -27.30 -14.70 -5.06
N MET A 271 -27.12 -15.52 -4.01
CA MET A 271 -27.91 -16.75 -3.84
C MET A 271 -29.41 -16.44 -3.81
N LYS A 272 -29.80 -15.34 -3.14
CA LYS A 272 -31.19 -14.88 -3.10
C LYS A 272 -31.69 -14.46 -4.49
N LEU A 273 -30.95 -13.59 -5.18
CA LEU A 273 -31.30 -13.11 -6.52
C LEU A 273 -31.41 -14.26 -7.54
N LEU A 274 -30.56 -15.28 -7.39
CA LEU A 274 -30.54 -16.48 -8.24
C LEU A 274 -31.53 -17.56 -7.77
N ASN A 275 -32.40 -17.26 -6.79
CA ASN A 275 -33.45 -18.15 -6.31
C ASN A 275 -32.95 -19.52 -5.83
N TYR A 276 -31.80 -19.57 -5.15
CA TYR A 276 -31.31 -20.80 -4.53
C TYR A 276 -32.32 -21.34 -3.51
N PRO A 277 -32.39 -22.66 -3.29
CA PRO A 277 -33.27 -23.24 -2.26
C PRO A 277 -33.01 -22.62 -0.88
N MET A 278 -34.07 -22.34 -0.12
CA MET A 278 -33.97 -21.75 1.21
C MET A 278 -33.08 -22.57 2.16
N GLU A 279 -33.14 -23.90 2.04
CA GLU A 279 -32.29 -24.81 2.81
C GLU A 279 -30.79 -24.56 2.56
N GLU A 280 -30.39 -24.37 1.30
CA GLU A 280 -28.99 -24.07 0.95
C GLU A 280 -28.59 -22.66 1.39
N GLN A 281 -29.50 -21.68 1.30
CA GLN A 281 -29.25 -20.33 1.83
C GLN A 281 -29.02 -20.34 3.36
N GLN A 282 -29.84 -21.09 4.11
CA GLN A 282 -29.70 -21.23 5.56
C GLN A 282 -28.41 -21.95 5.96
N LYS A 283 -28.03 -22.99 5.21
CA LYS A 283 -26.77 -23.69 5.41
C LYS A 283 -25.58 -22.76 5.21
N ARG A 284 -25.56 -21.96 4.13
CA ARG A 284 -24.49 -20.99 3.87
C ARG A 284 -24.47 -19.86 4.88
N LEU A 285 -25.62 -19.37 5.32
CA LEU A 285 -25.71 -18.40 6.41
C LEU A 285 -25.01 -18.90 7.68
N ALA A 286 -25.28 -20.14 8.10
CA ALA A 286 -24.64 -20.73 9.28
C ALA A 286 -23.11 -20.84 9.12
N GLU A 287 -22.66 -21.29 7.94
CA GLU A 287 -21.24 -21.35 7.59
C GLU A 287 -20.58 -19.96 7.66
N PHE A 288 -21.19 -18.95 7.04
CA PHE A 288 -20.64 -17.60 6.97
C PHE A 288 -20.58 -16.93 8.35
N LYS A 289 -21.61 -17.12 9.18
CA LYS A 289 -21.58 -16.67 10.58
C LYS A 289 -20.43 -17.31 11.35
N SER A 290 -20.16 -18.61 11.15
CA SER A 290 -19.05 -19.29 11.83
C SER A 290 -17.68 -18.70 11.49
N LYS A 291 -17.49 -18.24 10.24
CA LYS A 291 -16.26 -17.58 9.78
C LYS A 291 -16.04 -16.20 10.42
N LEU A 292 -17.10 -15.56 10.91
CA LEU A 292 -17.04 -14.27 11.61
C LEU A 292 -17.06 -14.41 13.15
N ALA A 293 -16.95 -15.62 13.69
CA ALA A 293 -17.11 -15.87 15.13
C ALA A 293 -16.11 -15.09 16.01
N ASN A 294 -14.92 -14.81 15.47
CA ASN A 294 -13.83 -14.09 16.16
C ASN A 294 -13.86 -12.56 15.93
N ALA A 295 -14.84 -12.03 15.20
CA ALA A 295 -14.99 -10.59 15.05
C ALA A 295 -15.35 -9.91 16.39
N ARG A 296 -15.05 -8.61 16.49
CA ARG A 296 -15.43 -7.77 17.64
C ARG A 296 -16.95 -7.88 17.88
N GLU A 297 -17.38 -8.04 19.13
CA GLU A 297 -18.76 -8.46 19.43
C GLU A 297 -19.84 -7.54 18.84
N ASP A 298 -19.67 -6.23 18.96
CA ASP A 298 -20.57 -5.22 18.39
C ASP A 298 -20.65 -5.31 16.85
N LEU A 299 -19.52 -5.51 16.17
CA LEU A 299 -19.48 -5.71 14.72
C LEU A 299 -20.12 -7.03 14.32
N LYS A 300 -19.84 -8.10 15.08
CA LYS A 300 -20.39 -9.43 14.83
C LYS A 300 -21.91 -9.45 14.90
N GLN A 301 -22.50 -8.82 15.92
CA GLN A 301 -23.97 -8.73 16.05
C GLN A 301 -24.59 -7.99 14.87
N GLU A 302 -23.96 -6.90 14.44
CA GLU A 302 -24.42 -6.13 13.28
C GLU A 302 -24.31 -6.95 11.99
N PHE A 303 -23.18 -7.61 11.74
CA PHE A 303 -22.99 -8.47 10.57
C PHE A 303 -23.98 -9.64 10.54
N TYR A 304 -24.23 -10.26 11.70
CA TYR A 304 -25.20 -11.35 11.81
C TYR A 304 -26.61 -10.89 11.46
N ARG A 305 -27.02 -9.74 12.01
CA ARG A 305 -28.32 -9.13 11.70
C ARG A 305 -28.47 -8.85 10.21
N GLN A 306 -27.46 -8.22 9.60
CA GLN A 306 -27.49 -7.91 8.17
C GLN A 306 -27.60 -9.18 7.31
N MET A 307 -26.84 -10.24 7.63
CA MET A 307 -26.95 -11.52 6.91
C MET A 307 -28.30 -12.21 7.11
N ASP A 308 -28.89 -12.12 8.31
CA ASP A 308 -30.24 -12.62 8.57
C ASP A 308 -31.28 -11.87 7.74
N ASP A 309 -31.16 -10.54 7.65
CA ASP A 309 -32.05 -9.71 6.85
C ASP A 309 -32.00 -10.10 5.36
N VAL A 310 -30.82 -10.40 4.81
CA VAL A 310 -30.64 -10.94 3.43
C VAL A 310 -31.34 -12.28 3.21
N VAL A 311 -31.24 -13.21 4.15
CA VAL A 311 -31.87 -14.52 3.95
C VAL A 311 -33.39 -14.40 4.12
N ALA A 312 -33.83 -13.60 5.09
CA ALA A 312 -35.24 -13.42 5.42
C ALA A 312 -36.06 -12.68 4.35
N GLY A 313 -35.45 -11.80 3.54
CA GLY A 313 -36.21 -10.94 2.63
C GLY A 313 -36.41 -9.50 3.13
N ASN A 314 -35.73 -9.11 4.20
CA ASN A 314 -36.04 -7.88 4.94
C ASN A 314 -35.19 -6.69 4.44
N TRP A 315 -35.45 -6.19 3.22
CA TRP A 315 -34.78 -5.00 2.64
C TRP A 315 -35.64 -4.15 1.70
#